data_AF-A0A2N5PJQ4-F1
#
_entry.id   AF-A0A2N5PJQ4-F1
#
_cell.length_a   1.000
_cell.length_b   1.000
_cell.length_c   1.000
_cell.angle_alpha   90.00
_cell.angle_beta   90.00
_cell.angle_gamma   90.00
#
_symmetry.space_group_name_H-M   'P 1'
#
loop_
_entity.id
_entity.type
_entity.pdbx_description
1 polymer ?
#
loop_
_entity_poly.entity_id
_entity_poly.type
_entity_poly.pdbx_seq_one_letter_code
_entity_poly.pdbx_strand_id
1 'polypeptide(L)'
;MSILISIFISGYHGKTTNFAKNSSCHRTTIAHFLNSGKWDDSLLSDTLKCSVIEIIYSEAARTGKPVFCIVDDTIASKTKPSSQALHPIEDAYFHQSHLKGKQDYGHQAVAVMLSCNGIVLNYAFVMYN
;
A
#
# COMPACT_ATOMS: atom_id res chain seq x y z
N MET A 1 16.54 -3.39 4.51
CA MET A 1 16.65 -2.01 3.97
C MET A 1 16.75 -1.94 2.44
N SER A 2 17.36 -2.93 1.76
CA SER A 2 17.57 -2.94 0.31
C SER A 2 16.32 -2.70 -0.55
N ILE A 3 15.17 -3.28 -0.16
CA ILE A 3 13.90 -3.12 -0.87
C ILE A 3 13.44 -1.66 -0.85
N LEU A 4 13.35 -1.06 0.34
CA LEU A 4 12.96 0.34 0.51
C LEU A 4 13.92 1.28 -0.20
N ILE A 5 15.24 1.10 -0.03
CA ILE A 5 16.26 1.90 -0.73
C ILE A 5 16.06 1.84 -2.24
N SER A 6 15.81 0.64 -2.78
CA SER A 6 15.59 0.47 -4.23
C SER A 6 14.35 1.19 -4.71
N ILE A 7 13.26 1.15 -3.93
CA ILE A 7 12.01 1.84 -4.26
C ILE A 7 12.21 3.36 -4.26
N PHE A 8 12.89 3.91 -3.25
CA PHE A 8 13.09 5.36 -3.16
C PHE A 8 14.12 5.90 -4.17
N ILE A 9 15.13 5.11 -4.55
CA ILE A 9 16.14 5.54 -5.53
C ILE A 9 15.63 5.39 -6.97
N SER A 10 14.99 4.26 -7.30
CA SER A 10 14.66 3.90 -8.69
C SER A 10 13.17 3.93 -9.01
N GLY A 11 12.31 4.16 -8.02
CA GLY A 11 10.86 3.97 -8.15
C GLY A 11 10.46 2.49 -8.23
N TYR A 12 9.16 2.23 -8.02
CA TYR A 12 8.56 0.91 -8.21
C TYR A 12 7.65 0.90 -9.43
N HIS A 13 7.94 0.01 -10.39
CA HIS A 13 7.23 -0.10 -11.67
C HIS A 13 6.57 -1.48 -11.84
N GLY A 14 6.15 -2.09 -10.72
CA GLY A 14 5.54 -3.43 -10.75
C GLY A 14 6.53 -4.59 -10.95
N LYS A 15 7.85 -4.34 -10.88
CA LYS A 15 8.90 -5.37 -11.02
C LYS A 15 9.93 -5.25 -9.91
N THR A 16 10.40 -6.39 -9.43
CA THR A 16 11.40 -6.50 -8.34
C THR A 16 12.84 -6.57 -8.86
N THR A 17 13.06 -6.47 -10.17
CA THR A 17 14.39 -6.62 -10.81
C THR A 17 15.42 -5.62 -10.28
N ASN A 18 14.98 -4.40 -9.93
CA ASN A 18 15.86 -3.37 -9.41
C ASN A 18 16.26 -3.60 -7.95
N PHE A 19 15.57 -4.48 -7.20
CA PHE A 19 15.86 -4.68 -5.77
C PHE A 19 17.24 -5.32 -5.52
N ALA A 20 17.73 -6.11 -6.49
CA ALA A 20 19.07 -6.69 -6.43
C ALA A 20 20.19 -5.64 -6.59
N LYS A 21 19.90 -4.44 -7.10
CA LYS A 21 20.93 -3.37 -7.25
C LYS A 21 21.42 -2.83 -5.91
N ASN A 22 20.58 -2.90 -4.88
CA ASN A 22 20.89 -2.42 -3.53
C ASN A 22 20.94 -3.57 -2.51
N SER A 23 21.19 -4.81 -2.96
CA SER A 23 21.23 -5.99 -2.11
C SER A 23 22.34 -6.93 -2.56
N SER A 24 22.98 -7.61 -1.61
CA SER A 24 23.86 -8.75 -1.92
C SER A 24 23.07 -10.02 -2.31
N CYS A 25 21.76 -10.04 -2.08
CA CYS A 25 20.89 -11.16 -2.43
C CYS A 25 20.45 -11.09 -3.89
N HIS A 26 20.33 -12.26 -4.53
CA HIS A 26 19.79 -12.35 -5.88
C HIS A 26 18.30 -11.97 -5.91
N ARG A 27 17.83 -11.42 -7.04
CA ARG A 27 16.44 -10.96 -7.22
C ARG A 27 15.38 -12.04 -6.93
N THR A 28 15.70 -13.31 -7.20
CA THR A 28 14.77 -14.42 -6.93
C THR A 28 14.60 -14.68 -5.44
N THR A 29 15.66 -14.50 -4.63
CA THR A 29 15.59 -14.59 -3.18
C THR A 29 14.69 -13.48 -2.61
N ILE A 30 14.82 -12.26 -3.13
CA ILE A 30 13.97 -11.13 -2.71
C ILE A 30 12.51 -11.39 -3.11
N ALA A 31 12.25 -11.91 -4.32
CA ALA A 31 10.91 -12.27 -4.75
C ALA A 31 10.31 -13.38 -3.88
N HIS A 32 11.09 -14.41 -3.56
CA HIS A 32 10.65 -15.48 -2.64
C HIS A 32 10.36 -14.94 -1.24
N PHE A 33 11.20 -14.02 -0.72
CA PHE A 33 10.94 -13.35 0.54
C PHE A 33 9.60 -12.59 0.53
N LEU A 34 9.29 -11.86 -0.54
CA LEU A 34 8.03 -11.10 -0.66
C LEU A 34 6.80 -11.98 -0.86
N ASN A 35 6.92 -13.12 -1.56
CA ASN A 35 5.77 -13.97 -1.89
C ASN A 35 5.51 -15.08 -0.86
N SER A 36 6.57 -15.57 -0.21
CA SER A 36 6.53 -16.76 0.63
C SER A 36 7.15 -16.53 2.02
N GLY A 37 7.55 -15.30 2.31
CA GLY A 37 8.00 -14.90 3.64
C GLY A 37 6.88 -15.13 4.65
N LYS A 38 7.25 -15.67 5.82
CA LYS A 38 6.35 -15.74 6.97
C LYS A 38 6.71 -14.59 7.88
N TRP A 39 5.79 -13.67 8.06
CA TRP A 39 5.89 -12.59 9.03
C TRP A 39 4.61 -12.53 9.85
N ASP A 40 4.70 -11.94 11.03
CA ASP A 40 3.54 -11.64 11.84
C ASP A 40 2.89 -10.37 11.30
N ASP A 41 1.84 -10.54 10.49
CA ASP A 41 1.09 -9.44 9.87
C ASP A 41 0.54 -8.47 10.92
N SER A 42 0.12 -8.98 12.08
CA SER A 42 -0.43 -8.15 13.16
C SER A 42 0.68 -7.30 13.77
N LEU A 43 1.83 -7.91 14.10
CA LEU A 43 2.96 -7.17 14.64
C LEU A 43 3.46 -6.08 13.67
N LEU A 44 3.51 -6.38 12.38
CA LEU A 44 3.90 -5.40 11.37
C LEU A 44 2.89 -4.26 11.26
N SER A 45 1.59 -4.59 11.25
CA SER A 45 0.50 -3.60 11.23
C SER A 45 0.53 -2.71 12.48
N ASP A 46 0.70 -3.30 13.66
CA ASP A 46 0.73 -2.59 14.93
C ASP A 46 1.97 -1.71 15.04
N THR A 47 3.13 -2.18 14.55
CA THR A 47 4.35 -1.36 14.48
C THR A 47 4.12 -0.12 13.62
N LEU A 48 3.54 -0.28 12.43
CA LEU A 48 3.22 0.85 11.55
C LEU A 48 2.22 1.82 12.19
N LYS A 49 1.13 1.30 12.75
CA LYS A 49 0.10 2.10 13.45
C LYS A 49 0.71 2.90 14.59
N CYS A 50 1.55 2.28 15.42
CA CYS A 50 2.23 2.94 16.52
C CYS A 50 3.12 4.09 16.04
N SER A 51 3.94 3.87 15.01
CA SER A 51 4.78 4.94 14.44
C SER A 51 3.94 6.10 13.87
N VAL A 52 2.83 5.80 13.21
CA VAL A 52 1.94 6.83 12.65
C VAL A 52 1.26 7.63 13.76
N ILE A 53 0.75 6.96 14.80
CA ILE A 53 0.18 7.62 15.98
C ILE A 53 1.22 8.53 16.63
N GLU A 54 2.43 8.02 16.88
CA GLU A 54 3.50 8.79 17.52
C GLU A 54 3.82 10.06 16.74
N ILE A 55 4.01 9.96 15.42
CA ILE A 55 4.33 11.11 14.57
C ILE A 55 3.17 12.13 14.57
N ILE A 56 1.94 11.68 14.32
CA ILE A 56 0.79 12.58 14.16
C ILE A 56 0.40 13.26 15.48
N TYR A 57 0.35 12.51 16.57
CA TYR A 57 -0.03 13.07 17.87
C TYR A 57 1.08 13.93 18.47
N SER A 58 2.36 13.62 18.22
CA SER A 58 3.46 14.52 18.58
C SER A 58 3.37 15.84 17.81
N GLU A 59 3.02 15.81 16.53
CA GLU A 59 2.81 17.02 15.73
C GLU A 59 1.63 17.84 16.24
N ALA A 60 0.53 17.18 16.62
CA ALA A 60 -0.63 17.85 17.20
C ALA A 60 -0.28 18.51 18.54
N ALA A 61 0.43 17.81 19.43
CA ALA A 61 0.89 18.35 20.71
C ALA A 61 1.84 19.55 20.52
N ARG A 62 2.74 19.48 19.54
CA ARG A 62 3.72 20.53 19.24
C ARG A 62 3.09 21.79 18.64
N THR A 63 2.05 21.64 17.83
CA THR A 63 1.49 22.74 17.02
C THR A 63 0.13 23.24 17.50
N GLY A 64 -0.54 22.49 18.37
CA GLY A 64 -1.92 22.73 18.79
C GLY A 64 -2.94 22.54 17.65
N LYS A 65 -2.54 21.98 16.51
CA LYS A 65 -3.44 21.69 15.39
C LYS A 65 -4.22 20.39 15.64
N PRO A 66 -5.47 20.29 15.15
CA PRO A 66 -6.26 19.09 15.32
C PRO A 66 -5.71 17.93 14.48
N VAL A 67 -5.94 16.71 14.97
CA VAL A 67 -5.76 15.49 14.20
C VAL A 67 -7.04 15.21 13.42
N PHE A 68 -6.90 14.97 12.12
CA PHE A 68 -7.97 14.51 11.25
C PHE A 68 -7.83 13.03 10.96
N CYS A 69 -8.93 12.30 11.04
CA CYS A 69 -9.04 10.93 10.55
C CYS A 69 -9.77 10.96 9.19
N ILE A 70 -9.07 10.52 8.15
CA ILE A 70 -9.57 10.51 6.78
C ILE A 70 -9.77 9.05 6.39
N VAL A 71 -10.97 8.71 5.96
CA VAL A 71 -11.32 7.38 5.48
C VAL A 71 -11.73 7.53 4.03
N ASP A 72 -11.00 6.87 3.14
CA ASP A 72 -11.26 6.94 1.70
C ASP A 72 -11.00 5.58 1.06
N ASP A 73 -11.83 5.21 0.10
CA ASP A 73 -11.63 4.01 -0.69
C ASP A 73 -10.77 4.29 -1.93
N THR A 74 -10.01 3.29 -2.36
CA THR A 74 -9.16 3.40 -3.53
C THR A 74 -9.22 2.12 -4.34
N ILE A 75 -9.03 2.25 -5.65
CA ILE A 75 -8.98 1.12 -6.58
C ILE A 75 -7.57 1.06 -7.17
N ALA A 76 -6.87 -0.04 -6.90
CA ALA A 76 -5.64 -0.38 -7.59
C ALA A 76 -5.99 -0.97 -8.97
N SER A 77 -6.19 -0.08 -9.95
CA SER A 77 -6.61 -0.45 -11.30
C SER A 77 -5.70 -1.51 -11.93
N LYS A 78 -6.32 -2.49 -12.60
CA LYS A 78 -5.67 -3.55 -13.36
C LYS A 78 -6.19 -3.55 -14.79
N THR A 79 -5.48 -4.26 -15.67
CA THR A 79 -5.96 -4.52 -17.01
C THR A 79 -7.22 -5.39 -16.94
N LYS A 80 -8.31 -4.91 -17.55
CA LYS A 80 -9.56 -5.66 -17.67
C LYS A 80 -9.31 -7.03 -18.32
N PRO A 81 -9.84 -8.14 -17.77
CA PRO A 81 -9.70 -9.45 -18.38
C PRO A 81 -10.51 -9.55 -19.68
N SER A 82 -10.06 -10.41 -20.58
CA SER A 82 -10.88 -10.86 -21.71
C SER A 82 -12.13 -11.57 -21.19
N SER A 83 -13.24 -11.49 -21.91
CA SER A 83 -14.44 -12.29 -21.60
C SER A 83 -14.20 -13.80 -21.67
N GLN A 84 -13.10 -14.23 -22.30
CA GLN A 84 -12.68 -15.63 -22.38
C GLN A 84 -11.62 -16.02 -21.33
N ALA A 85 -11.26 -15.11 -20.41
CA ALA A 85 -10.25 -15.39 -19.40
C ALA A 85 -10.74 -16.47 -18.42
N LEU A 86 -10.05 -17.61 -18.39
CA LEU A 86 -10.34 -18.72 -17.46
C LEU A 86 -9.82 -18.44 -16.04
N HIS A 87 -8.75 -17.66 -15.94
CA HIS A 87 -8.07 -17.32 -14.69
C HIS A 87 -7.86 -15.79 -14.64
N PRO A 88 -8.92 -15.01 -14.37
CA PRO A 88 -8.77 -13.59 -14.08
C PRO A 88 -7.90 -13.38 -12.84
N ILE A 89 -7.46 -12.14 -12.62
CA ILE A 89 -6.63 -11.80 -11.46
C ILE A 89 -7.43 -12.07 -10.18
N GLU A 90 -6.83 -12.79 -9.23
CA GLU A 90 -7.41 -13.09 -7.92
C GLU A 90 -7.77 -11.80 -7.18
N ASP A 91 -8.93 -11.79 -6.53
CA ASP A 91 -9.51 -10.67 -5.76
C ASP A 91 -9.68 -9.33 -6.51
N ALA A 92 -9.67 -9.36 -7.84
CA ALA A 92 -9.92 -8.18 -8.67
C ALA A 92 -11.31 -8.21 -9.32
N TYR A 93 -12.09 -7.15 -9.13
CA TYR A 93 -13.48 -7.05 -9.59
C TYR A 93 -13.77 -5.74 -10.31
N PHE A 94 -15.00 -5.60 -10.82
CA PHE A 94 -15.49 -4.34 -11.39
C PHE A 94 -16.09 -3.46 -10.29
N HIS A 95 -15.52 -2.28 -10.09
CA HIS A 95 -15.94 -1.30 -9.09
C HIS A 95 -16.34 0.01 -9.80
N GLN A 96 -17.33 0.74 -9.29
CA GLN A 96 -17.67 2.04 -9.86
C GLN A 96 -16.64 3.07 -9.43
N SER A 97 -15.91 3.64 -10.39
CA SER A 97 -14.99 4.74 -10.10
C SER A 97 -15.69 6.07 -10.35
N HIS A 98 -15.95 6.82 -9.28
CA HIS A 98 -16.49 8.18 -9.38
C HIS A 98 -15.55 9.10 -10.17
N LEU A 99 -14.24 8.98 -9.95
CA LEU A 99 -13.22 9.77 -10.67
C LEU A 99 -13.22 9.49 -12.18
N LYS A 100 -13.40 8.23 -12.59
CA LYS A 100 -13.42 7.84 -14.02
C LYS A 100 -14.81 7.95 -14.65
N GLY A 101 -15.87 8.14 -13.86
CA GLY A 101 -17.25 8.13 -14.31
C GLY A 101 -17.71 6.80 -14.92
N LYS A 102 -17.00 5.69 -14.63
CA LYS A 102 -17.26 4.37 -15.21
C LYS A 102 -16.75 3.26 -14.30
N GLN A 103 -17.13 2.01 -14.62
CA GLN A 103 -16.56 0.84 -13.98
C GLN A 103 -15.06 0.73 -14.26
N ASP A 104 -14.30 0.50 -13.20
CA ASP A 104 -12.89 0.17 -13.21
C ASP A 104 -12.70 -1.27 -12.77
N TYR A 105 -11.69 -1.94 -13.31
CA TYR A 105 -11.36 -3.31 -12.91
C TYR A 105 -10.10 -3.29 -12.06
N GLY A 106 -10.11 -3.92 -10.89
CA GLY A 106 -8.94 -3.99 -10.02
C GLY A 106 -9.29 -4.40 -8.61
N HIS A 107 -8.33 -4.21 -7.72
CA HIS A 107 -8.50 -4.45 -6.29
C HIS A 107 -9.01 -3.18 -5.62
N GLN A 108 -10.06 -3.28 -4.81
CA GLN A 108 -10.54 -2.16 -3.99
C GLN A 108 -10.02 -2.31 -2.56
N ALA A 109 -9.69 -1.19 -1.92
CA ALA A 109 -9.31 -1.15 -0.52
C ALA A 109 -9.77 0.15 0.14
N VAL A 110 -9.91 0.14 1.46
CA VAL A 110 -10.11 1.34 2.28
C VAL A 110 -8.81 1.70 2.97
N ALA A 111 -8.41 2.96 2.85
CA ALA A 111 -7.33 3.55 3.62
C ALA A 111 -7.90 4.40 4.75
N VAL A 112 -7.41 4.18 5.97
CA VAL A 112 -7.53 5.13 7.07
C VAL A 112 -6.24 5.91 7.14
N MET A 113 -6.30 7.22 6.98
CA MET A 113 -5.15 8.12 7.05
C MET A 113 -5.33 9.07 8.22
N LEU A 114 -4.26 9.32 8.95
CA LEU A 114 -4.22 10.36 9.98
C LEU A 114 -3.47 11.58 9.44
N SER A 115 -4.01 12.75 9.70
CA SER A 115 -3.45 14.02 9.24
C SER A 115 -3.34 15.04 10.35
N CYS A 116 -2.23 15.76 10.41
CA CYS A 116 -2.03 16.90 11.30
C CYS A 116 -1.02 17.87 10.69
N ASN A 117 -1.35 19.16 10.69
CA ASN A 117 -0.46 20.25 10.25
C ASN A 117 0.25 20.00 8.88
N GLY A 118 -0.48 19.42 7.92
CA GLY A 118 0.04 19.12 6.58
C GLY A 118 0.77 17.78 6.43
N ILE A 119 1.03 17.06 7.54
CA ILE A 119 1.50 15.68 7.52
C ILE A 119 0.29 14.77 7.33
N VAL A 120 0.35 13.83 6.37
CA VAL A 120 -0.67 12.80 6.15
C VAL A 120 0.01 11.44 6.07
N LEU A 121 -0.41 10.49 6.90
CA LEU A 121 0.17 9.16 6.96
C LEU A 121 -0.93 8.08 6.97
N ASN A 122 -0.69 6.98 6.27
CA ASN A 122 -1.60 5.83 6.26
C ASN A 122 -1.51 5.09 7.60
N TYR A 123 -2.61 5.05 8.34
CA TYR A 123 -2.74 4.36 9.62
C TYR A 123 -3.19 2.91 9.45
N ALA A 124 -4.15 2.66 8.58
CA ALA A 124 -4.62 1.32 8.28
C ALA A 124 -5.01 1.19 6.81
N PHE A 125 -4.89 -0.03 6.30
CA PHE A 125 -5.26 -0.39 4.94
C PHE A 125 -5.99 -1.73 4.97
N VAL A 126 -7.21 -1.76 4.46
CA VAL A 126 -8.07 -2.96 4.49
C VAL A 126 -8.54 -3.24 3.06
N MET A 127 -8.25 -4.42 2.56
CA MET A 127 -8.74 -4.89 1.26
C MET A 127 -10.22 -5.23 1.38
N TYR A 128 -11.00 -4.95 0.34
CA TYR A 128 -12.33 -5.56 0.21
C TYR A 128 -12.18 -7.02 -0.20
N ASN A 129 -13.01 -7.88 0.40
CA ASN A 129 -13.11 -9.31 0.08
C ASN A 129 -14.32 -9.58 -0.81
#